data_AF-A0A5E4R851-F1
#
_entry.id   AF-A0A5E4R851-F1
#
_cell.length_a   1.000
_cell.length_b   1.000
_cell.length_c   1.000
_cell.angle_alpha   90.00
_cell.angle_beta   90.00
_cell.angle_gamma   90.00
#
_symmetry.space_group_name_H-M   'P 1'
#
loop_
_entity.id
_entity.type
_entity.pdbx_description
1 polymer ?
#
loop_
_entity_poly.entity_id
_entity_poly.type
_entity_poly.pdbx_seq_one_letter_code
_entity_poly.pdbx_strand_id
1 'polypeptide(L)'
;MSLSRNLKSIITKIIVSDGRLCSFRFYSDEANDENKKEVDPTKDRTKVIPIETSMKYLQSKAYNETYSDKPVWILYRRNHKGGFAPRKTRKSCVRNGMISTGNPCPICRDEYLVLDAFKTGLCRKKQKELLVAIEQAWDQGYLTYDVPFREYDYSLYTNTTVNKQ
;
A
#
# COMPACT_ATOMS: atom_id res chain seq x y z
N MET A 1 63.94 31.12 -32.05
CA MET A 1 64.53 30.58 -30.80
C MET A 1 63.39 30.63 -29.78
N SER A 2 62.88 29.58 -29.15
CA SER A 2 63.46 28.29 -28.72
C SER A 2 62.38 27.20 -28.57
N LEU A 3 62.68 26.01 -29.09
CA LEU A 3 62.51 24.67 -28.48
C LEU A 3 61.19 24.26 -27.80
N SER A 4 60.46 23.40 -28.52
CA SER A 4 59.93 22.08 -28.13
C SER A 4 59.68 21.71 -26.65
N ARG A 5 58.41 21.35 -26.40
CA ARG A 5 57.82 20.25 -25.57
C ARG A 5 58.75 19.42 -24.67
N ASN A 6 58.29 19.09 -23.45
CA ASN A 6 58.07 17.67 -23.07
C ASN A 6 57.33 17.44 -21.73
N LEU A 7 56.50 16.39 -21.77
CA LEU A 7 55.90 15.63 -20.66
C LEU A 7 56.92 14.65 -20.03
N LYS A 8 56.64 14.24 -18.77
CA LYS A 8 56.94 12.97 -18.04
C LYS A 8 57.48 13.27 -16.62
N SER A 9 56.76 12.94 -15.53
CA SER A 9 56.69 11.64 -14.82
C SER A 9 57.99 11.25 -14.09
N ILE A 10 57.90 10.92 -12.78
CA ILE A 10 58.68 9.93 -11.96
C ILE A 10 58.16 10.11 -10.50
N ILE A 11 57.36 9.21 -9.90
CA ILE A 11 57.62 7.87 -9.32
C ILE A 11 58.32 7.89 -7.93
N THR A 12 57.51 7.56 -6.91
CA THR A 12 57.75 6.83 -5.63
C THR A 12 58.93 7.14 -4.71
N LYS A 13 58.62 7.32 -3.42
CA LYS A 13 59.25 6.52 -2.33
C LYS A 13 58.23 6.15 -1.24
N ILE A 14 58.07 4.84 -1.10
CA ILE A 14 57.46 4.11 -0.01
C ILE A 14 58.40 4.17 1.21
N ILE A 15 57.86 4.36 2.42
CA ILE A 15 58.48 3.92 3.66
C ILE A 15 57.50 2.95 4.33
N VAL A 16 58.01 1.73 4.55
CA VAL A 16 57.35 0.58 5.18
C VAL A 16 57.47 0.67 6.71
N SER A 17 56.45 0.11 7.37
CA SER A 17 56.42 -0.45 8.74
C SER A 17 56.65 0.47 9.94
N ASP A 18 55.61 0.64 10.75
CA ASP A 18 55.49 -0.22 11.93
C ASP A 18 54.07 -0.23 12.55
N GLY A 19 53.48 -1.43 12.59
CA GLY A 19 53.32 -2.08 13.90
C GLY A 19 52.09 -1.80 14.76
N ARG A 20 51.02 -1.18 14.26
CA ARG A 20 49.68 -1.37 14.86
C ARG A 20 48.67 -1.70 13.80
N LEU A 21 48.58 -3.00 13.52
CA LEU A 21 47.39 -3.67 13.00
C LEU A 21 46.22 -3.31 13.92
N CYS A 22 45.62 -2.15 13.71
CA CYS A 22 44.23 -1.95 14.02
C CYS A 22 43.54 -3.03 13.20
N SER A 23 42.98 -4.02 13.88
CA SER A 23 42.23 -5.10 13.29
C SER A 23 41.14 -4.47 12.42
N PHE A 24 41.45 -4.28 11.14
CA PHE A 24 40.48 -4.11 10.10
C PHE A 24 39.83 -5.50 10.02
N ARG A 25 38.93 -5.75 10.97
CA ARG A 25 37.87 -6.71 10.80
C ARG A 25 37.19 -6.24 9.52
N PHE A 26 37.58 -6.85 8.40
CA PHE A 26 36.64 -7.11 7.34
C PHE A 26 35.52 -7.87 8.02
N TYR A 27 34.54 -7.12 8.51
CA TYR A 27 33.27 -7.68 8.88
C TYR A 27 32.69 -8.09 7.53
N SER A 28 32.98 -9.32 7.12
CA SER A 28 32.06 -10.04 6.27
C SER A 28 30.78 -10.13 7.09
N ASP A 29 29.93 -9.12 6.93
CA ASP A 29 28.51 -9.26 7.17
C ASP A 29 27.99 -10.26 6.13
N GLU A 30 28.38 -11.52 6.27
CA GLU A 30 27.47 -12.62 5.99
C GLU A 30 26.41 -12.53 7.10
N ALA A 31 25.57 -11.51 6.99
CA ALA A 31 24.29 -11.49 7.66
C ALA A 31 23.54 -12.68 7.03
N ASN A 32 23.65 -13.82 7.70
CA ASN A 32 22.91 -15.02 7.41
C ASN A 32 21.44 -14.63 7.17
N ASP A 33 21.00 -14.66 5.91
CA ASP A 33 19.61 -14.42 5.48
C ASP A 33 18.75 -15.64 5.85
N GLU A 34 18.91 -16.13 7.08
CA GLU A 34 18.31 -17.34 7.63
C GLU A 34 17.03 -17.05 8.40
N ASN A 35 16.41 -15.89 8.18
CA ASN A 35 15.13 -15.56 8.80
C ASN A 35 14.07 -15.16 7.75
N LYS A 36 14.01 -15.90 6.63
CA LYS A 36 12.75 -15.97 5.86
C LYS A 36 11.75 -16.72 6.71
N LYS A 37 10.98 -15.97 7.50
CA LYS A 37 9.81 -16.50 8.21
C LYS A 37 8.98 -17.29 7.20
N GLU A 38 8.73 -18.56 7.48
CA GLU A 38 7.81 -19.37 6.68
C GLU A 38 6.49 -18.62 6.59
N VAL A 39 6.06 -18.30 5.38
CA VAL A 39 4.83 -17.53 5.17
C VAL A 39 3.70 -18.48 4.80
N ASP A 40 2.55 -18.31 5.48
CA ASP A 40 1.32 -19.00 5.12
C ASP A 40 0.91 -18.66 3.67
N PRO A 41 0.85 -19.64 2.74
CA PRO A 41 0.56 -19.38 1.33
C PRO A 41 -0.83 -18.74 1.11
N THR A 42 -1.76 -18.95 2.04
CA THR A 42 -3.10 -18.37 2.02
C THR A 42 -3.10 -16.83 2.18
N LYS A 43 -2.12 -16.28 2.88
CA LYS A 43 -2.04 -14.84 3.18
C LYS A 43 -1.14 -14.07 2.22
N ASP A 44 -0.45 -14.77 1.34
CA ASP A 44 0.53 -14.19 0.43
C ASP A 44 -0.13 -13.42 -0.71
N ARG A 45 0.43 -12.24 -0.98
CA ARG A 45 0.03 -11.28 -2.03
C ARG A 45 1.24 -10.70 -2.76
N THR A 46 2.39 -11.36 -2.67
CA THR A 46 3.62 -10.99 -3.38
C THR A 46 3.57 -11.35 -4.87
N LYS A 47 2.75 -12.33 -5.24
CA LYS A 47 2.57 -12.75 -6.64
C LYS A 47 1.82 -11.68 -7.43
N VAL A 48 2.43 -11.23 -8.52
CA VAL A 48 1.76 -10.36 -9.48
C VAL A 48 0.89 -11.21 -10.39
N ILE A 49 -0.42 -10.96 -10.36
CA ILE A 49 -1.39 -11.68 -11.19
C ILE A 49 -1.56 -10.94 -12.52
N PRO A 50 -1.42 -11.61 -13.66
CA PRO A 50 -1.67 -10.99 -14.95
C PRO A 50 -3.16 -10.69 -15.16
N ILE A 51 -3.48 -9.69 -15.99
CA ILE A 51 -4.87 -9.27 -16.23
C ILE A 51 -5.73 -10.41 -16.83
N GLU A 52 -5.14 -11.25 -17.66
CA GLU A 52 -5.83 -12.34 -18.36
C GLU A 52 -6.40 -13.37 -17.40
N THR A 53 -5.69 -13.69 -16.32
CA THR A 53 -6.18 -14.64 -15.32
C THR A 53 -7.33 -14.04 -14.52
N SER A 54 -7.32 -12.73 -14.25
CA SER A 54 -8.46 -12.03 -13.65
C SER A 54 -9.70 -12.11 -14.55
N MET A 55 -9.55 -11.91 -15.87
CA MET A 55 -10.66 -12.01 -16.82
C MET A 55 -11.22 -13.44 -16.89
N LYS A 56 -10.33 -14.43 -17.01
CA LYS A 56 -10.71 -15.86 -17.01
C LYS A 56 -11.44 -16.24 -15.72
N TYR A 57 -11.00 -15.70 -14.58
CA TYR A 57 -11.65 -15.92 -13.29
C TYR A 57 -13.07 -15.33 -13.24
N LEU A 58 -13.27 -14.10 -13.71
CA LEU A 58 -14.62 -13.48 -13.73
C LEU A 58 -15.61 -14.25 -14.63
N GLN A 59 -15.12 -14.86 -15.71
CA GLN A 59 -15.93 -15.73 -16.59
C GLN A 59 -16.10 -17.15 -16.04
N SER A 60 -15.36 -17.52 -15.00
CA SER A 60 -15.35 -18.87 -14.47
C SER A 60 -16.64 -19.20 -13.70
N LYS A 61 -16.98 -20.48 -13.67
CA LYS A 61 -18.08 -21.01 -12.86
C LYS A 61 -17.88 -20.70 -11.37
N ALA A 62 -16.64 -20.73 -10.88
CA ALA A 62 -16.34 -20.47 -9.47
C ALA A 62 -16.73 -19.06 -9.02
N TYR A 63 -16.51 -18.04 -9.87
CA TYR A 63 -16.95 -16.67 -9.58
C TYR A 63 -18.49 -16.57 -9.55
N ASN A 64 -19.15 -17.20 -10.53
CA ASN A 64 -20.61 -17.19 -10.58
C ASN A 64 -21.24 -18.00 -9.43
N GLU A 65 -20.63 -19.08 -8.97
CA GLU A 65 -21.13 -19.84 -7.81
C GLU A 65 -20.95 -19.06 -6.49
N THR A 66 -19.85 -18.31 -6.35
CA THR A 66 -19.55 -17.56 -5.13
C THR A 66 -20.34 -16.26 -5.03
N TYR A 67 -20.44 -15.51 -6.13
CA TYR A 67 -21.07 -14.19 -6.15
C TYR A 67 -22.40 -14.16 -6.87
N SER A 68 -22.67 -15.09 -7.79
CA SER A 68 -23.85 -15.07 -8.67
C SER A 68 -23.98 -13.71 -9.37
N ASP A 69 -25.19 -13.16 -9.42
CA ASP A 69 -25.46 -11.82 -9.98
C ASP A 69 -25.27 -10.68 -8.97
N LYS A 70 -24.82 -11.00 -7.76
CA LYS A 70 -24.69 -10.04 -6.66
C LYS A 70 -23.31 -9.37 -6.70
N PRO A 71 -23.21 -8.08 -6.36
CA PRO A 71 -21.91 -7.44 -6.21
C PRO A 71 -21.08 -8.07 -5.09
N VAL A 72 -19.76 -8.16 -5.34
CA VAL A 72 -18.76 -8.85 -4.52
C VAL A 72 -18.81 -8.52 -3.02
N TRP A 73 -19.12 -7.27 -2.67
CA TRP A 73 -19.05 -6.79 -1.30
C TRP A 73 -20.27 -7.16 -0.43
N ILE A 74 -21.34 -7.73 -1.00
CA ILE A 74 -22.55 -8.09 -0.23
C ILE A 74 -22.25 -9.12 0.86
N LEU A 75 -21.38 -10.08 0.59
CA LEU A 75 -21.00 -11.12 1.54
C LEU A 75 -20.02 -10.63 2.61
N TYR A 76 -19.63 -9.36 2.56
CA TYR A 76 -18.61 -8.80 3.44
C TYR A 76 -19.22 -7.87 4.48
N ARG A 77 -18.96 -8.21 5.76
CA ARG A 77 -19.29 -7.37 6.91
C ARG A 77 -18.03 -7.00 7.67
N ARG A 78 -17.89 -5.70 7.98
CA ARG A 78 -16.74 -5.16 8.72
C ARG A 78 -16.95 -5.26 10.22
N ASN A 79 -15.98 -5.87 10.90
CA ASN A 79 -15.92 -5.88 12.36
C ASN A 79 -15.45 -4.50 12.85
N HIS A 80 -16.27 -3.83 13.64
CA HIS A 80 -15.96 -2.56 14.27
C HIS A 80 -16.65 -2.51 15.64
N LYS A 81 -16.15 -1.65 16.53
CA LYS A 81 -16.70 -1.48 17.88
C LYS A 81 -17.83 -0.45 17.84
N GLY A 82 -18.92 -0.73 18.56
CA GLY A 82 -20.06 0.18 18.69
C GLY A 82 -21.12 -0.03 17.62
N GLY A 83 -22.22 0.73 17.72
CA GLY A 83 -23.32 0.70 16.75
C GLY A 83 -22.99 1.42 15.44
N PHE A 84 -22.18 2.48 15.51
CA PHE A 84 -21.77 3.25 14.33
C PHE A 84 -20.34 2.92 13.93
N ALA A 85 -20.14 2.73 12.63
CA ALA A 85 -18.85 2.40 12.09
C ALA A 85 -17.91 3.63 12.07
N PRO A 86 -16.59 3.44 12.21
CA PRO A 86 -15.65 4.54 12.11
C PRO A 86 -15.75 5.16 10.70
N ARG A 87 -15.70 6.49 10.64
CA ARG A 87 -15.85 7.25 9.38
C ARG A 87 -14.85 6.86 8.31
N LYS A 88 -13.62 6.55 8.72
CA LYS A 88 -12.55 6.11 7.82
C LYS A 88 -12.29 4.62 8.02
N THR A 89 -12.09 3.93 6.92
CA THR A 89 -11.63 2.55 6.90
C THR A 89 -10.11 2.48 7.16
N ARG A 90 -9.60 1.27 7.40
CA ARG A 90 -8.15 1.04 7.49
C ARG A 90 -7.48 1.38 6.15
N LYS A 91 -6.26 1.93 6.20
CA LYS A 91 -5.50 2.36 5.02
C LYS A 91 -5.22 1.22 4.03
N SER A 92 -4.82 0.06 4.52
CA SER A 92 -4.58 -1.14 3.71
C SER A 92 -4.86 -2.41 4.51
N CYS A 93 -5.24 -3.49 3.81
CA CYS A 93 -5.34 -4.82 4.39
C CYS A 93 -4.02 -5.61 4.28
N VAL A 94 -3.24 -5.27 3.26
CA VAL A 94 -1.94 -5.87 2.93
C VAL A 94 -0.83 -4.95 3.42
N ARG A 95 0.17 -5.52 4.07
CA ARG A 95 1.43 -4.86 4.45
C ARG A 95 2.58 -5.78 4.07
N ASN A 96 3.62 -5.25 3.44
CA ASN A 96 4.79 -6.01 2.99
C ASN A 96 4.44 -7.26 2.15
N GLY A 97 3.42 -7.16 1.28
CA GLY A 97 3.00 -8.29 0.43
C GLY A 97 2.24 -9.40 1.15
N MET A 98 1.88 -9.23 2.42
CA MET A 98 1.12 -10.20 3.22
C MET A 98 -0.15 -9.58 3.80
N ILE A 99 -1.23 -10.35 3.87
CA ILE A 99 -2.45 -9.96 4.59
C ILE A 99 -2.15 -9.97 6.09
N SER A 100 -2.04 -8.78 6.70
CA SER A 100 -1.85 -8.65 8.15
C SER A 100 -3.18 -8.71 8.93
N THR A 101 -4.31 -8.70 8.23
CA THR A 101 -5.64 -8.57 8.88
C THR A 101 -6.40 -9.89 8.91
N GLY A 102 -7.06 -10.21 10.02
CA GLY A 102 -7.91 -11.41 10.11
C GLY A 102 -9.19 -11.35 9.23
N ASN A 103 -9.77 -10.16 9.01
CA ASN A 103 -10.93 -9.98 8.12
C ASN A 103 -10.60 -9.00 6.97
N PRO A 104 -9.93 -9.47 5.89
CA PRO A 104 -9.52 -8.65 4.75
C PRO A 104 -10.71 -8.10 3.95
N CYS A 105 -10.49 -7.05 3.16
CA CYS A 105 -11.52 -6.47 2.31
C CYS A 105 -11.94 -7.48 1.21
N PRO A 106 -13.12 -7.38 0.58
CA PRO A 106 -13.52 -8.31 -0.49
C PRO A 106 -12.50 -8.39 -1.62
N ILE A 107 -11.96 -7.24 -2.03
CA ILE A 107 -10.93 -7.11 -3.06
C ILE A 107 -9.60 -7.74 -2.61
N CYS A 108 -9.30 -7.71 -1.32
CA CYS A 108 -8.03 -8.18 -0.76
C CYS A 108 -8.07 -9.67 -0.42
N ARG A 109 -9.28 -10.19 -0.14
CA ARG A 109 -9.57 -11.59 0.14
C ARG A 109 -9.38 -12.44 -1.10
N ASP A 110 -9.84 -11.94 -2.25
CA ASP A 110 -9.71 -12.64 -3.52
C ASP A 110 -8.55 -12.05 -4.32
N GLU A 111 -7.52 -12.86 -4.53
CA GLU A 111 -6.31 -12.46 -5.26
C GLU A 111 -6.67 -11.98 -6.69
N TYR A 112 -7.59 -12.68 -7.35
CA TYR A 112 -7.90 -12.49 -8.76
C TYR A 112 -8.75 -11.25 -9.08
N LEU A 113 -9.20 -10.49 -8.08
CA LEU A 113 -9.94 -9.24 -8.27
C LEU A 113 -8.97 -8.05 -8.48
N VAL A 114 -8.40 -7.97 -9.68
CA VAL A 114 -7.51 -6.87 -10.08
C VAL A 114 -8.33 -5.62 -10.46
N LEU A 115 -8.04 -4.47 -9.87
CA LEU A 115 -8.60 -3.17 -10.26
C LEU A 115 -7.62 -2.46 -11.20
N ASP A 116 -7.87 -2.53 -12.50
CA ASP A 116 -6.98 -1.97 -13.52
C ASP A 116 -7.73 -1.04 -14.48
N ALA A 117 -7.05 -0.02 -14.99
CA ALA A 117 -7.55 0.90 -16.01
C ALA A 117 -7.93 0.17 -17.32
N PHE A 118 -7.31 -0.99 -17.55
CA PHE A 118 -7.68 -1.91 -18.64
C PHE A 118 -9.12 -2.42 -18.55
N LYS A 119 -9.69 -2.61 -17.34
CA LYS A 119 -11.11 -3.04 -17.19
C LYS A 119 -12.09 -1.95 -17.63
N THR A 120 -11.79 -0.70 -17.31
CA THR A 120 -12.58 0.46 -17.76
C THR A 120 -12.35 0.79 -19.24
N GLY A 121 -11.29 0.25 -19.87
CA GLY A 121 -10.88 0.60 -21.24
C GLY A 121 -10.36 2.04 -21.39
N LEU A 122 -10.21 2.77 -20.28
CA LEU A 122 -9.77 4.16 -20.27
C LEU A 122 -8.24 4.25 -20.15
N CYS A 123 -7.64 5.26 -20.77
CA CYS A 123 -6.24 5.55 -20.53
C CYS A 123 -6.03 6.01 -19.08
N ARG A 124 -4.86 5.75 -18.49
CA ARG A 124 -4.60 6.02 -17.05
C ARG A 124 -4.89 7.48 -16.65
N LYS A 125 -4.63 8.43 -17.55
CA LYS A 125 -4.92 9.85 -17.34
C LYS A 125 -6.43 10.10 -17.24
N LYS A 126 -7.22 9.50 -18.14
CA LYS A 126 -8.68 9.59 -18.16
C LYS A 126 -9.33 8.85 -16.99
N GLN A 127 -8.76 7.72 -16.56
CA GLN A 127 -9.23 7.03 -15.35
C GLN A 127 -9.04 7.90 -14.09
N LYS A 128 -7.92 8.62 -13.99
CA LYS A 128 -7.68 9.57 -12.89
C LYS A 128 -8.61 10.78 -12.96
N GLU A 129 -8.82 11.34 -14.16
CA GLU A 129 -9.77 12.43 -14.38
C GLU A 129 -11.21 12.01 -14.03
N LEU A 130 -11.62 10.79 -14.39
CA LEU A 130 -12.92 10.22 -14.06
C LEU A 130 -13.14 10.14 -12.54
N LEU A 131 -12.15 9.62 -11.79
CA LEU A 131 -12.24 9.53 -10.34
C LEU A 131 -12.39 10.92 -9.68
N VAL A 132 -11.63 11.92 -10.14
CA VAL A 132 -11.71 13.30 -9.65
C VAL A 132 -13.08 13.93 -9.96
N ALA A 133 -13.61 13.69 -11.16
CA ALA A 133 -14.92 14.21 -11.55
C ALA A 133 -16.06 13.59 -10.73
N ILE A 134 -15.98 12.28 -10.42
CA ILE A 134 -16.94 11.62 -9.54
C ILE A 134 -16.93 12.25 -8.14
N GLU A 135 -15.75 12.50 -7.57
CA GLU A 135 -15.63 13.17 -6.26
C GLU A 135 -16.23 14.59 -6.30
N GLN A 136 -15.91 15.38 -7.32
CA GLN A 136 -16.48 16.73 -7.49
C GLN A 136 -18.01 16.70 -7.63
N ALA A 137 -18.55 15.73 -8.38
CA ALA A 137 -19.99 15.56 -8.56
C ALA A 137 -20.71 15.19 -7.26
N TRP A 138 -20.06 14.44 -6.36
CA TRP A 138 -20.56 14.21 -5.00
C TRP A 138 -20.55 15.49 -4.16
N ASP A 139 -19.47 16.26 -4.18
CA ASP A 139 -19.36 17.52 -3.43
C ASP A 139 -20.40 18.56 -3.90
N GLN A 140 -20.73 18.57 -5.19
CA GLN A 140 -21.73 19.45 -5.80
C GLN A 140 -23.17 18.92 -5.68
N GLY A 141 -23.34 17.68 -5.24
CA GLY A 141 -24.66 17.05 -5.09
C GLY A 141 -25.33 16.61 -6.39
N TYR A 142 -24.59 16.51 -7.50
CA TYR A 142 -25.09 15.96 -8.76
C TYR A 142 -25.30 14.44 -8.69
N LEU A 143 -24.50 13.77 -7.85
CA LEU A 143 -24.63 12.35 -7.56
C LEU A 143 -25.04 12.16 -6.10
N THR A 144 -25.99 11.28 -5.84
CA THR A 144 -26.33 10.86 -4.49
C THR A 144 -25.23 9.95 -3.94
N TYR A 145 -24.87 10.18 -2.67
CA TYR A 145 -23.95 9.33 -1.93
C TYR A 145 -24.38 9.24 -0.47
N ASP A 146 -23.97 8.16 0.18
CA ASP A 146 -24.31 7.98 1.59
C ASP A 146 -23.40 8.85 2.46
N VAL A 147 -23.99 9.91 3.04
CA VAL A 147 -23.28 10.83 3.94
C VAL A 147 -23.23 10.23 5.35
N PRO A 148 -22.04 9.97 5.91
CA PRO A 148 -21.96 9.45 7.28
C PRO A 148 -22.32 10.53 8.29
N PHE A 149 -23.23 10.22 9.21
CA PHE A 149 -23.63 11.13 10.29
C PHE A 149 -22.45 11.45 11.24
N ARG A 150 -22.35 12.70 11.68
CA ARG A 150 -21.34 13.17 12.64
C ARG A 150 -21.98 13.59 13.94
N GLU A 151 -21.74 12.82 14.99
CA GLU A 151 -22.10 13.18 16.35
C GLU A 151 -21.14 14.23 16.91
N TYR A 152 -21.70 15.23 17.61
CA TYR A 152 -20.97 16.29 18.29
C TYR A 152 -21.38 16.31 19.77
N ASP A 153 -20.40 16.57 20.64
CA ASP A 153 -20.65 16.79 22.07
C ASP A 153 -20.91 18.29 22.32
N TYR A 154 -22.16 18.62 22.62
CA TYR A 154 -22.61 20.01 22.80
C TYR A 154 -22.27 20.59 24.18
N SER A 155 -21.84 19.76 25.14
CA SER A 155 -21.44 20.21 26.48
C SER A 155 -20.24 21.18 26.44
N LEU A 156 -19.42 21.11 25.40
CA LEU A 156 -18.26 21.99 25.18
C LEU A 156 -18.64 23.45 24.89
N TYR A 157 -19.91 23.71 24.55
CA TYR A 157 -20.38 25.05 24.17
C TYR A 157 -21.36 25.64 25.19
N THR A 158 -21.69 24.91 26.26
CA THR A 158 -22.49 25.46 27.35
C THR A 158 -21.57 26.20 28.31
N ASN A 159 -21.68 27.53 28.35
CA ASN A 159 -20.98 28.36 29.32
C ASN A 159 -21.55 28.09 30.71
N THR A 160 -21.00 27.10 31.40
CA THR A 160 -21.32 26.81 32.79
C THR A 160 -20.51 27.76 33.67
N THR A 161 -21.09 28.92 33.99
CA THR A 161 -20.62 29.75 35.10
C THR A 161 -20.97 29.03 36.40
N VAL A 162 -20.18 28.03 36.77
CA VAL A 162 -20.31 27.35 38.06
C VAL A 162 -19.73 28.27 39.12
N ASN A 163 -20.60 29.09 39.73
CA ASN A 163 -20.29 29.76 40.99
C ASN A 163 -20.03 28.68 42.04
N LYS A 164 -18.75 28.43 42.35
CA LYS A 164 -18.34 27.65 43.52
C LYS A 164 -18.65 28.47 44.77
N GLN A 165 -19.58 27.97 45.59
CA GLN A 165 -19.79 28.42 46.97
C GLN A 165 -18.55 28.15 47.81
#